data_AF-A0A5X2MDD3-F1
#
_entry.id   AF-A0A5X2MDD3-F1
#
_cell.length_a   1.000
_cell.length_b   1.000
_cell.length_c   1.000
_cell.angle_alpha   90.00
_cell.angle_beta   90.00
_cell.angle_gamma   90.00
#
_symmetry.space_group_name_H-M   'P 1'
#
loop_
_entity.id
_entity.type
_entity.pdbx_description
1 polymer ?
#
loop_
_entity_poly.entity_id
_entity_poly.type
_entity_poly.pdbx_seq_one_letter_code
_entity_poly.pdbx_strand_id
1 'polypeptide(L)'
;MGESIFIGILTGIISGAYTGLILSKYVLFTSLRRETLRIVRRINYIDGEGYSNYESLSELILISSDFLALKHKRAGEDVMAIFNELNLEVLNSNKKTNGDKIVDAQRRLRMMP
;
A
#
# COMPACT_ATOMS: atom_id res chain seq x y z
N MET A 1 -21.27 -45.46 3.20
CA MET A 1 -22.11 -44.24 3.29
C MET A 1 -21.55 -43.21 4.29
N GLY A 2 -20.97 -43.61 5.43
CA GLY A 2 -20.32 -42.68 6.38
C GLY A 2 -18.97 -42.10 5.92
N GLU A 3 -18.16 -42.88 5.20
CA GLU A 3 -16.84 -42.43 4.70
C GLU A 3 -16.95 -41.26 3.70
N SER A 4 -17.92 -41.30 2.80
CA SER A 4 -18.16 -40.23 1.83
C SER A 4 -18.59 -38.92 2.49
N ILE A 5 -19.35 -38.98 3.59
CA ILE A 5 -19.75 -37.80 4.38
C ILE A 5 -18.55 -37.23 5.12
N PHE A 6 -17.75 -38.09 5.76
CA PHE A 6 -16.54 -37.66 6.47
C PHE A 6 -15.52 -37.00 5.54
N ILE A 7 -15.26 -37.59 4.37
CA ILE A 7 -14.39 -37.02 3.34
C ILE A 7 -14.95 -35.68 2.84
N GLY A 8 -16.27 -35.57 2.65
CA GLY A 8 -16.93 -34.33 2.24
C GLY A 8 -16.74 -33.20 3.25
N ILE A 9 -16.94 -33.48 4.54
CA ILE A 9 -16.73 -32.52 5.63
C ILE A 9 -15.27 -32.09 5.70
N LEU A 10 -14.34 -33.05 5.68
CA LEU A 10 -12.91 -32.77 5.77
C LEU A 10 -12.42 -31.92 4.59
N THR A 11 -12.86 -32.24 3.38
CA THR A 11 -12.54 -31.48 2.16
C THR A 11 -13.11 -30.07 2.23
N GLY A 12 -14.33 -29.91 2.74
CA GLY A 12 -14.96 -28.61 2.96
C GLY A 12 -14.18 -27.73 3.94
N ILE A 13 -13.74 -28.30 5.07
CA ILE A 13 -12.94 -27.59 6.08
C ILE A 13 -11.60 -27.14 5.49
N ILE A 14 -10.88 -28.04 4.82
CA ILE A 14 -9.57 -27.74 4.21
C ILE A 14 -9.72 -26.64 3.16
N SER A 15 -10.74 -26.74 2.30
CA SER A 15 -11.00 -25.76 1.24
C SER A 15 -11.40 -24.40 1.81
N GLY A 16 -12.23 -24.38 2.85
CA GLY A 16 -12.64 -23.16 3.56
C GLY A 16 -11.46 -22.48 4.25
N ALA A 17 -10.62 -23.26 4.94
CA ALA A 17 -9.42 -22.74 5.60
C ALA A 17 -8.44 -22.15 4.58
N TYR A 18 -8.18 -22.85 3.48
CA TYR A 18 -7.32 -22.35 2.40
C TYR A 18 -7.84 -21.05 1.80
N THR A 19 -9.14 -21.00 1.48
CA THR A 19 -9.80 -19.79 0.93
C THR A 19 -9.72 -18.63 1.92
N GLY A 20 -9.97 -18.88 3.21
CA GLY A 20 -9.88 -17.87 4.26
C GLY A 20 -8.47 -17.27 4.34
N LEU A 21 -7.43 -18.10 4.31
CA LEU A 21 -6.04 -17.64 4.33
C LEU A 21 -5.69 -16.77 3.13
N ILE A 22 -6.14 -17.14 1.92
CA ILE A 22 -5.92 -16.31 0.72
C ILE A 22 -6.65 -14.97 0.87
N LEU A 23 -7.91 -15.00 1.30
CA LEU A 23 -8.71 -13.78 1.45
C LEU A 23 -8.10 -12.84 2.48
N SER A 24 -7.61 -13.36 3.62
CA SER A 24 -6.92 -12.54 4.63
C SER A 24 -5.68 -11.85 4.08
N LYS A 25 -4.86 -12.54 3.27
CA LYS A 25 -3.70 -11.92 2.61
C LYS A 25 -4.11 -10.82 1.64
N TYR A 26 -5.15 -11.06 0.85
CA TYR A 26 -5.68 -10.07 -0.08
C TYR A 26 -6.24 -8.83 0.63
N VAL A 27 -7.00 -9.02 1.72
CA VAL A 27 -7.53 -7.93 2.54
C VAL A 27 -6.38 -7.11 3.13
N LEU A 28 -5.36 -7.76 3.67
CA LEU A 28 -4.19 -7.07 4.24
C LEU A 28 -3.45 -6.26 3.16
N PHE A 29 -3.19 -6.85 1.99
CA PHE A 29 -2.59 -6.15 0.85
C PHE A 29 -3.38 -4.89 0.47
N THR A 30 -4.70 -5.02 0.29
CA THR A 30 -5.56 -3.89 -0.09
C THR A 30 -5.63 -2.82 1.00
N SER A 31 -5.55 -3.22 2.28
CA SER A 31 -5.47 -2.31 3.42
C SER A 31 -4.19 -1.46 3.36
N LEU A 32 -3.03 -2.10 3.19
CA LEU A 32 -1.74 -1.40 3.07
C LEU A 32 -1.74 -0.41 1.89
N ARG A 33 -2.26 -0.84 0.73
CA ARG A 33 -2.38 0.03 -0.46
C ARG A 33 -3.29 1.24 -0.21
N ARG A 34 -4.41 1.04 0.51
CA ARG A 34 -5.32 2.14 0.88
C ARG A 34 -4.67 3.11 1.85
N GLU A 35 -3.91 2.61 2.82
CA GLU A 35 -3.22 3.45 3.80
C GLU A 35 -2.12 4.28 3.11
N THR A 36 -1.34 3.65 2.23
CA THR A 36 -0.36 4.33 1.39
C THR A 36 -1.00 5.49 0.61
N LEU A 37 -2.16 5.23 -0.02
CA LEU A 37 -2.88 6.26 -0.78
C LEU A 37 -3.44 7.36 0.13
N ARG A 38 -3.87 7.01 1.34
CA ARG A 38 -4.36 7.98 2.33
C ARG A 38 -3.23 8.92 2.78
N ILE A 39 -2.05 8.39 3.06
CA ILE A 39 -0.87 9.19 3.44
C ILE A 39 -0.53 10.18 2.31
N VAL A 40 -0.39 9.69 1.07
CA VAL A 40 -0.08 10.57 -0.07
C VAL A 40 -1.16 11.62 -0.32
N ARG A 41 -2.44 11.31 -0.08
CA ARG A 41 -3.55 12.26 -0.22
C ARG A 41 -3.63 13.30 0.89
N ARG A 42 -3.05 13.05 2.06
CA ARG A 42 -3.03 14.01 3.18
C ARG A 42 -2.04 15.15 2.94
N ILE A 43 -1.03 14.90 2.10
CA ILE A 43 -0.03 15.90 1.75
C ILE A 43 -0.72 17.00 0.94
N ASN A 44 -0.71 18.20 1.51
CA ASN A 44 -1.21 19.40 0.86
C ASN A 44 -0.04 20.10 0.16
N TYR A 45 -0.36 20.84 -0.89
CA TYR A 45 0.59 21.67 -1.60
C TYR A 45 -0.09 22.97 -2.01
N ILE A 46 0.62 24.07 -1.85
CA ILE A 46 0.17 25.41 -2.24
C ILE A 46 1.32 26.05 -3.01
N ASP A 47 1.06 26.50 -4.24
CA ASP A 47 2.05 27.20 -5.05
C ASP A 47 2.44 28.52 -4.37
N GLY A 48 3.73 28.76 -4.20
CA GLY A 48 4.30 29.85 -3.42
C GLY A 48 4.57 29.52 -1.94
N GLU A 49 3.98 28.47 -1.38
CA GLU A 49 4.13 28.09 0.03
C GLU A 49 4.79 26.72 0.25
N GLY A 50 4.78 25.84 -0.76
CA GLY A 50 5.38 24.51 -0.68
C GLY A 50 4.42 23.42 -0.20
N TYR A 51 4.98 22.37 0.40
CA TYR A 51 4.22 21.22 0.91
C TYR A 51 3.91 21.35 2.41
N SER A 52 2.75 20.85 2.83
CA SER A 52 2.32 20.75 4.23
C SER A 52 1.61 19.42 4.50
N ASN A 53 1.38 19.09 5.78
CA ASN A 53 0.74 17.83 6.21
C ASN A 53 1.47 16.56 5.73
N TYR A 54 2.80 16.56 5.76
CA TYR A 54 3.64 15.45 5.32
C TYR A 54 4.27 14.66 6.49
N GLU A 55 3.81 14.85 7.73
CA GLU A 55 4.38 14.21 8.93
C GLU A 55 4.30 12.67 8.84
N SER A 56 3.20 12.16 8.28
CA SER A 56 2.99 10.72 8.04
C SER A 56 3.77 10.17 6.84
N LEU A 57 4.54 10.98 6.10
CA LEU A 57 5.27 10.50 4.92
C LEU A 57 6.27 9.38 5.28
N SER A 58 6.88 9.46 6.46
CA SER A 58 7.82 8.44 6.96
C SER A 58 7.16 7.07 7.19
N GLU A 59 5.84 7.02 7.40
CA GLU A 59 5.10 5.77 7.56
C GLU A 59 5.13 4.90 6.29
N LEU A 60 5.38 5.50 5.12
CA LEU A 60 5.55 4.75 3.87
C LEU A 60 6.72 3.76 3.90
N ILE A 61 7.78 4.04 4.68
CA ILE A 61 8.90 3.11 4.89
C ILE A 61 8.41 1.83 5.57
N LEU A 62 7.56 1.98 6.59
CA LEU A 62 7.01 0.86 7.35
C LEU A 62 6.07 0.04 6.46
N ILE A 63 5.18 0.70 5.72
CA ILE A 63 4.27 0.04 4.79
C ILE A 63 5.03 -0.71 3.69
N SER A 64 6.12 -0.13 3.18
CA SER A 64 7.03 -0.83 2.25
C SER A 64 7.56 -2.13 2.87
N SER A 65 8.04 -2.08 4.11
CA SER A 65 8.50 -3.26 4.84
C SER A 65 7.40 -4.32 5.00
N ASP A 66 6.16 -3.91 5.27
CA ASP A 66 5.02 -4.83 5.37
C ASP A 66 4.73 -5.52 4.03
N PHE A 67 4.80 -4.80 2.91
CA PHE A 67 4.68 -5.42 1.59
C PHE A 67 5.78 -6.46 1.33
N LEU A 68 7.02 -6.18 1.74
CA LEU A 68 8.13 -7.14 1.64
C LEU A 68 7.87 -8.38 2.50
N ALA A 69 7.40 -8.20 3.74
CA ALA A 69 7.06 -9.29 4.65
C ALA A 69 5.94 -10.19 4.09
N LEU A 70 5.00 -9.61 3.34
CA LEU A 70 3.93 -10.33 2.64
C LEU A 70 4.36 -10.96 1.31
N LYS A 71 5.66 -10.90 0.98
CA LYS A 71 6.25 -11.38 -0.29
C LYS A 71 5.80 -10.59 -1.53
N HIS A 72 5.27 -9.38 -1.36
CA HIS A 72 4.96 -8.46 -2.45
C HIS A 72 6.15 -7.52 -2.71
N LYS A 73 7.27 -8.09 -3.18
CA LYS A 73 8.54 -7.36 -3.38
C LYS A 73 8.37 -6.10 -4.22
N ARG A 74 7.71 -6.22 -5.38
CA ARG A 74 7.47 -5.10 -6.31
C ARG A 74 6.65 -3.98 -5.66
N ALA A 75 5.61 -4.31 -4.92
CA ALA A 75 4.79 -3.30 -4.23
C ALA A 75 5.59 -2.58 -3.14
N GLY A 76 6.42 -3.30 -2.38
CA GLY A 76 7.32 -2.69 -1.40
C GLY A 76 8.32 -1.73 -2.07
N GLU A 77 8.97 -2.16 -3.14
CA GLU A 77 9.90 -1.34 -3.92
C GLU A 77 9.22 -0.09 -4.50
N ASP A 78 8.01 -0.23 -5.04
CA ASP A 78 7.23 0.88 -5.60
C ASP A 78 6.88 1.92 -4.51
N VAL A 79 6.47 1.47 -3.31
CA VAL A 79 6.15 2.35 -2.18
C VAL A 79 7.41 3.06 -1.66
N MET A 80 8.53 2.35 -1.55
CA MET A 80 9.81 2.94 -1.17
C MET A 80 10.29 3.98 -2.18
N ALA A 81 10.14 3.71 -3.48
CA ALA A 81 10.48 4.66 -4.53
C ALA A 81 9.64 5.95 -4.41
N ILE A 82 8.32 5.79 -4.20
CA ILE A 82 7.43 6.94 -3.96
C ILE A 82 7.84 7.72 -2.71
N PHE A 83 8.18 7.04 -1.61
CA PHE A 83 8.67 7.70 -0.41
C PHE A 83 9.92 8.53 -0.70
N ASN A 84 10.93 7.96 -1.36
CA ASN A 84 12.17 8.66 -1.67
C ASN A 84 11.93 9.88 -2.56
N GLU A 85 11.10 9.74 -3.60
CA GLU A 85 10.75 10.84 -4.51
C GLU A 85 10.02 11.97 -3.77
N LEU A 86 9.00 11.66 -2.99
CA LEU A 86 8.23 12.66 -2.25
C LEU A 86 9.05 13.30 -1.13
N ASN A 87 9.88 12.53 -0.43
CA ASN A 87 10.73 13.05 0.63
C ASN A 87 11.78 14.02 0.07
N LEU A 88 12.40 13.68 -1.06
CA LEU A 88 13.31 14.60 -1.76
C LEU A 88 12.59 15.86 -2.25
N GLU A 89 11.37 15.72 -2.79
CA GLU A 89 10.57 16.84 -3.26
C GLU A 89 10.20 17.80 -2.11
N VAL A 90 9.73 17.25 -0.99
CA VAL A 90 9.37 18.03 0.21
C VAL A 90 10.60 18.73 0.81
N LEU A 91 11.74 18.05 0.89
CA LEU A 91 12.98 18.62 1.44
C LEU A 91 13.58 19.72 0.54
N ASN A 92 13.44 19.61 -0.78
CA ASN A 92 14.02 20.55 -1.75
C ASN A 92 13.05 21.63 -2.24
N SER A 93 11.79 21.58 -1.82
CA SER A 93 10.71 22.48 -2.27
C SER A 93 11.00 23.94 -1.87
N ASN A 94 11.60 24.70 -2.80
CA ASN A 94 11.71 26.15 -2.73
C ASN A 94 10.43 26.80 -3.26
N LYS A 95 9.34 26.73 -2.49
CA LYS A 95 8.07 27.45 -2.65
C LYS A 95 7.28 27.24 -3.95
N LYS A 96 7.88 26.87 -5.09
CA LYS A 96 7.19 26.48 -6.32
C LYS A 96 6.94 24.98 -6.33
N THR A 97 5.69 24.60 -6.11
CA THR A 97 5.22 23.23 -6.28
C THR A 97 3.89 23.24 -7.02
N ASN A 98 3.77 22.36 -8.02
CA ASN A 98 2.54 22.17 -8.78
C ASN A 98 1.77 20.90 -8.37
N GLY A 99 2.31 20.13 -7.42
CA GLY A 99 1.72 18.87 -6.95
C GLY A 99 1.79 17.70 -7.94
N ASP A 100 2.49 17.82 -9.07
CA ASP A 100 2.57 16.77 -10.09
C ASP A 100 3.10 15.45 -9.51
N LYS A 101 4.09 15.55 -8.61
CA LYS A 101 4.66 14.39 -7.91
C LYS A 101 3.65 13.66 -7.03
N ILE A 102 2.74 14.40 -6.39
CA ILE A 102 1.66 13.82 -5.58
C ILE A 102 0.67 13.11 -6.50
N VAL A 103 0.30 13.74 -7.62
CA VAL A 103 -0.62 13.14 -8.60
C VAL A 103 -0.03 11.86 -9.21
N ASP A 104 1.25 11.88 -9.59
CA ASP A 104 1.95 10.71 -10.13
C ASP A 104 2.06 9.58 -9.09
N ALA A 105 2.44 9.90 -7.86
CA ALA A 105 2.48 8.94 -6.76
C ALA A 105 1.10 8.29 -6.56
N GLN A 106 0.01 9.07 -6.52
CA GLN A 106 -1.34 8.52 -6.41
C GLN A 106 -1.71 7.62 -7.59
N ARG A 107 -1.30 7.98 -8.82
CA ARG A 107 -1.54 7.17 -10.02
C ARG A 107 -0.82 5.83 -9.93
N ARG A 108 0.46 5.83 -9.58
CA ARG A 108 1.28 4.61 -9.42
C ARG A 108 0.69 3.68 -8.36
N LEU A 109 0.30 4.22 -7.21
CA LEU A 109 -0.36 3.44 -6.13
C LEU A 109 -1.69 2.83 -6.56
N ARG A 110 -2.43 3.49 -7.45
CA ARG A 110 -3.66 2.93 -8.02
C ARG A 110 -3.40 1.81 -9.04
N MET A 111 -2.21 1.74 -9.63
CA MET A 111 -1.86 0.70 -10.59
C MET A 111 -1.05 -0.46 -9.98
N MET A 112 -0.74 -0.40 -8.68
CA MET A 112 -0.01 -1.49 -8.01
C MET A 112 -0.76 -2.82 -8.15
N PRO A 113 -0.04 -3.89 -8.54
CA PRO A 113 -0.60 -5.23 -8.78
C PRO A 113 -0.96 -5.96 -7.48
#